data_AF-A0A800AFH4-F1
#
_entry.id   AF-A0A800AFH4-F1
#
_cell.length_a   1.000
_cell.length_b   1.000
_cell.length_c   1.000
_cell.angle_alpha   90.00
_cell.angle_beta   90.00
_cell.angle_gamma   90.00
#
_symmetry.space_group_name_H-M   'P 1'
#
loop_
_entity.id
_entity.type
_entity.pdbx_description
1 polymer ?
#
loop_
_entity_poly.entity_id
_entity_poly.type
_entity_poly.pdbx_seq_one_letter_code
_entity_poly.pdbx_strand_id
1 'polypeptide(L)'
;PDAQKKDAPMQWEKEASAKFDNFLLQADLYELVHQKILRPGEPYQEIQKAATEVHADLIVMGSSGRSGLLEEAVARFKHLLRHDMHFAPGWDVIAHAYERLNQPEEAEVCRERAKKIRERLWAQRVDADIRRRHFV
;
A
#
# COMPACT_ATOMS: atom_id res chain seq x y z
N PRO A 1 9.72 19.09 39.74
CA PRO A 1 9.32 17.67 39.71
C PRO A 1 8.64 17.34 38.37
N ASP A 2 8.82 16.11 37.90
CA ASP A 2 8.08 15.46 36.80
C ASP A 2 8.56 15.66 35.35
N ALA A 3 9.87 15.77 35.16
CA ALA A 3 10.51 15.45 33.88
C ALA A 3 11.31 14.15 34.01
N GLN A 4 10.64 13.00 34.12
CA GLN A 4 11.28 11.67 34.05
C GLN A 4 10.25 10.51 34.03
N LYS A 5 9.50 10.36 32.92
CA LYS A 5 8.89 9.08 32.49
C LYS A 5 8.75 9.10 30.97
N LYS A 6 9.88 9.08 30.26
CA LYS A 6 9.92 8.81 28.83
C LYS A 6 10.86 7.62 28.64
N ASP A 7 10.60 6.82 27.61
CA ASP A 7 11.55 5.87 27.00
C ASP A 7 11.42 4.37 27.33
N ALA A 8 10.43 3.92 28.10
CA ALA A 8 10.07 2.49 28.13
C ALA A 8 8.76 2.27 27.35
N PRO A 9 8.75 1.51 26.24
CA PRO A 9 7.51 1.18 25.55
C PRO A 9 6.61 0.43 26.53
N MET A 10 5.41 0.97 26.74
CA MET A 10 4.45 0.43 27.69
C MET A 10 4.12 -1.02 27.31
N GLN A 11 3.70 -1.83 28.29
CA GLN A 11 3.43 -3.25 28.06
C GLN A 11 2.45 -3.49 26.90
N TRP A 12 1.43 -2.66 26.76
CA TRP A 12 0.46 -2.75 25.66
C TRP A 12 1.08 -2.49 24.28
N GLU A 13 2.09 -1.63 24.18
CA GLU A 13 2.77 -1.28 22.93
C GLU A 13 3.60 -2.47 22.43
N LYS A 14 4.27 -3.17 23.35
CA LYS A 14 4.98 -4.41 23.03
C LYS A 14 4.03 -5.50 22.55
N GLU A 15 2.91 -5.69 23.24
CA GLU A 15 1.90 -6.69 22.88
C GLU A 15 1.22 -6.35 21.54
N ALA A 16 0.88 -5.09 21.30
CA ALA A 16 0.30 -4.62 20.05
C ALA A 16 1.29 -4.76 18.89
N SER A 17 2.55 -4.37 19.09
CA SER A 17 3.60 -4.56 18.07
C SER A 17 3.78 -6.04 17.74
N ALA A 18 3.88 -6.92 18.74
CA ALA A 18 4.07 -8.35 18.49
C ALA A 18 2.89 -8.96 17.71
N LYS A 19 1.64 -8.59 18.04
CA LYS A 19 0.47 -9.02 17.27
C LYS A 19 0.52 -8.51 15.83
N PHE A 20 0.93 -7.27 15.62
CA PHE A 20 1.01 -6.68 14.28
C PHE A 20 2.15 -7.28 13.46
N ASP A 21 3.31 -7.50 14.07
CA ASP A 21 4.46 -8.14 13.44
C ASP A 21 4.11 -9.58 13.02
N ASN A 22 3.44 -10.34 13.89
CA ASN A 22 2.93 -11.66 13.53
C ASN A 22 1.92 -11.59 12.37
N PHE A 23 1.05 -10.58 12.35
CA PHE A 23 0.18 -10.34 11.20
C PHE A 23 0.98 -10.05 9.93
N LEU A 24 2.02 -9.21 9.96
CA LEU A 24 2.85 -8.89 8.79
C LEU A 24 3.62 -10.11 8.28
N LEU A 25 4.20 -10.90 9.19
CA LEU A 25 4.87 -12.18 8.86
C LEU A 25 3.93 -13.12 8.12
N GLN A 26 2.72 -13.28 8.65
CA GLN A 26 1.70 -14.11 8.04
C GLN A 26 1.17 -13.47 6.75
N ALA A 27 1.01 -12.16 6.74
CA ALA A 27 0.47 -11.42 5.61
C ALA A 27 1.45 -11.38 4.45
N ASP A 28 2.70 -11.85 4.57
CA ASP A 28 3.66 -12.02 3.47
C ASP A 28 3.67 -10.80 2.54
N LEU A 29 3.87 -9.63 3.13
CA LEU A 29 3.92 -8.34 2.45
C LEU A 29 5.38 -7.91 2.19
N TYR A 30 6.33 -8.83 2.25
CA TYR A 30 7.77 -8.51 2.20
C TYR A 30 8.20 -7.83 0.90
N GLU A 31 7.57 -8.18 -0.21
CA GLU A 31 7.85 -7.57 -1.51
C GLU A 31 7.09 -6.25 -1.72
N LEU A 32 6.15 -5.92 -0.83
CA LEU A 32 5.43 -4.65 -0.84
C LEU A 32 6.12 -3.67 0.09
N VAL A 33 6.38 -2.46 -0.41
CA VAL A 33 6.80 -1.35 0.44
C VAL A 33 5.65 -1.05 1.40
N HIS A 34 5.88 -1.31 2.68
CA HIS A 34 4.89 -1.09 3.73
C HIS A 34 5.52 -0.35 4.91
N GLN A 35 4.69 0.44 5.60
CA GLN A 35 5.07 1.12 6.83
C GLN A 35 4.18 0.64 7.97
N LYS A 36 4.80 0.24 9.09
CA LYS A 36 4.09 -0.07 10.34
C LYS A 36 3.84 1.21 11.12
N ILE A 37 2.59 1.49 11.47
CA ILE A 37 2.19 2.63 12.32
C ILE A 37 1.41 2.09 13.52
N LEU A 38 1.88 2.41 14.74
CA LEU A 38 1.19 2.10 16.00
C LEU A 38 0.89 3.41 16.73
N ARG A 39 -0.38 3.63 17.07
CA ARG A 39 -0.83 4.83 17.80
C ARG A 39 -1.82 4.45 18.89
N PRO A 40 -1.68 4.99 20.11
CA PRO A 40 -2.75 4.93 21.11
C PRO A 40 -3.85 5.94 20.77
N GLY A 41 -5.10 5.62 21.12
CA GLY A 41 -6.23 6.54 20.99
C GLY A 41 -7.48 5.87 20.43
N GLU A 42 -8.45 6.70 20.05
CA GLU A 42 -9.70 6.25 19.43
C GLU A 42 -9.43 5.79 17.97
N PRO A 43 -9.74 4.54 17.60
CA PRO A 43 -9.33 3.96 16.31
C PRO A 43 -9.72 4.81 15.10
N TYR A 44 -10.97 5.29 15.03
CA TYR A 44 -11.43 6.04 13.86
C TYR A 44 -10.69 7.38 13.69
N GLN A 45 -10.31 8.04 14.80
CA GLN A 45 -9.59 9.31 14.75
C GLN A 45 -8.15 9.10 14.32
N GLU A 46 -7.48 8.11 14.91
CA GLU A 46 -6.07 7.84 14.61
C GLU A 46 -5.87 7.27 13.21
N ILE A 47 -6.81 6.46 12.70
CA ILE A 47 -6.81 6.01 11.31
C ILE A 47 -6.97 7.19 10.35
N GLN A 48 -7.90 8.12 10.61
CA GLN A 48 -8.09 9.31 9.77
C GLN A 48 -6.86 10.23 9.77
N LYS A 49 -6.25 10.46 10.94
CA LYS A 49 -5.02 11.25 11.05
C LYS A 49 -3.89 10.59 10.27
N ALA A 50 -3.64 9.30 10.49
CA ALA A 50 -2.60 8.57 9.79
C ALA A 50 -2.81 8.61 8.26
N ALA A 51 -4.03 8.36 7.79
CA ALA A 51 -4.36 8.44 6.36
C ALA A 51 -4.11 9.84 5.78
N THR A 52 -4.43 10.89 6.52
CA THR A 52 -4.16 12.28 6.10
C THR A 52 -2.67 12.58 6.03
N GLU A 53 -1.91 12.17 7.05
CA GLU A 53 -0.47 12.41 7.17
C GLU A 53 0.34 11.67 6.10
N VAL A 54 -0.06 10.45 5.73
CA VAL A 54 0.60 9.69 4.66
C VAL A 54 0.04 10.02 3.28
N HIS A 55 -0.92 10.96 3.19
CA HIS A 55 -1.65 11.29 1.97
C HIS A 55 -2.23 10.05 1.27
N ALA A 56 -2.88 9.18 2.04
CA ALA A 56 -3.46 7.95 1.51
C ALA A 56 -4.62 8.24 0.55
N ASP A 57 -4.54 7.69 -0.66
CA ASP A 57 -5.61 7.76 -1.66
C ASP A 57 -6.75 6.77 -1.38
N LEU A 58 -6.44 5.66 -0.69
CA LEU A 58 -7.38 4.59 -0.38
C LEU A 58 -7.09 3.98 0.99
N ILE A 59 -8.15 3.79 1.78
CA ILE A 59 -8.12 2.99 3.00
C ILE A 59 -8.83 1.66 2.71
N VAL A 60 -8.14 0.55 2.99
CA VAL A 60 -8.71 -0.80 2.95
C VAL A 60 -8.72 -1.37 4.36
N MET A 61 -9.88 -1.84 4.80
CA MET A 61 -10.07 -2.52 6.08
C MET A 61 -10.82 -3.81 5.80
N GLY A 62 -10.39 -4.90 6.43
CA GLY A 62 -11.06 -6.20 6.31
C GLY A 62 -11.33 -6.83 7.67
N SER A 63 -12.48 -7.50 7.78
CA SER A 63 -12.94 -8.16 9.01
C SER A 63 -12.46 -9.60 9.15
N SER A 64 -11.98 -10.22 8.07
CA SER A 64 -11.83 -11.68 7.94
C SER A 64 -10.37 -12.15 7.89
N GLY A 65 -9.42 -11.34 8.37
CA GLY A 65 -8.00 -11.65 8.33
C GLY A 65 -7.39 -11.50 6.92
N ARG A 66 -6.30 -12.23 6.65
CA ARG A 66 -5.41 -12.02 5.48
C ARG A 66 -6.11 -12.16 4.12
N SER A 67 -6.80 -13.27 3.87
CA SER A 67 -7.38 -13.55 2.55
C SER A 67 -8.50 -12.58 2.21
N GLY A 68 -9.39 -12.29 3.17
CA GLY A 68 -10.45 -11.31 2.98
C GLY A 68 -9.91 -9.91 2.71
N LEU A 69 -8.83 -9.51 3.39
CA LEU A 69 -8.20 -8.21 3.17
C LEU A 69 -7.58 -8.08 1.76
N LEU A 70 -6.95 -9.15 1.25
CA LEU A 70 -6.39 -9.14 -0.11
C LEU A 70 -7.47 -9.15 -1.19
N GLU A 71 -8.52 -9.95 -1.01
CA GLU A 71 -9.68 -9.99 -1.92
C GLU A 71 -10.39 -8.64 -1.98
N GLU A 72 -10.63 -8.01 -0.82
CA GLU A 72 -11.21 -6.68 -0.73
C GLU A 72 -10.30 -5.60 -1.33
N ALA A 73 -8.99 -5.67 -1.10
CA ALA A 73 -8.02 -4.76 -1.71
C ALA A 73 -8.09 -4.86 -3.24
N VAL A 74 -8.02 -6.08 -3.79
CA VAL A 74 -8.12 -6.31 -5.24
C VAL A 74 -9.43 -5.76 -5.80
N ALA A 75 -10.56 -6.05 -5.15
CA ALA A 75 -11.87 -5.58 -5.60
C ALA A 75 -11.95 -4.04 -5.60
N ARG A 76 -11.45 -3.39 -4.55
CA ARG A 76 -11.41 -1.92 -4.40
C ARG A 76 -10.49 -1.28 -5.43
N PHE A 77 -9.28 -1.82 -5.62
CA PHE A 77 -8.35 -1.33 -6.63
C PHE A 77 -8.91 -1.50 -8.05
N LYS A 78 -9.53 -2.64 -8.37
CA LYS A 78 -10.21 -2.83 -9.66
C LYS A 78 -11.35 -1.84 -9.89
N HIS A 79 -12.01 -1.37 -8.83
CA HIS A 79 -13.02 -0.31 -8.95
C HIS A 79 -12.39 1.06 -9.23
N LEU A 80 -11.30 1.41 -8.55
CA LEU A 80 -10.58 2.68 -8.78
C LEU A 80 -9.96 2.74 -10.18
N LEU A 81 -9.34 1.65 -10.62
CA LEU A 81 -8.69 1.55 -11.94
C LEU A 81 -9.69 1.59 -13.11
N ARG A 82 -10.99 1.44 -12.86
CA ARG A 82 -12.04 1.70 -13.87
C ARG A 82 -12.21 3.20 -14.15
N HIS A 83 -11.81 4.07 -13.22
CA HIS A 83 -11.94 5.52 -13.34
C HIS A 83 -10.60 6.22 -13.61
N ASP A 84 -9.48 5.74 -13.04
CA ASP A 84 -8.14 6.28 -13.29
C ASP A 84 -7.15 5.17 -13.66
N MET A 85 -6.80 5.09 -14.94
CA MET A 85 -6.12 3.95 -15.56
C MET A 85 -4.57 4.01 -15.47
N HIS A 86 -3.99 5.07 -14.88
CA HIS A 86 -2.56 5.38 -15.00
C HIS A 86 -1.71 5.17 -13.73
N PHE A 87 -2.19 4.42 -12.74
CA PHE A 87 -1.44 4.13 -11.51
C PHE A 87 -0.73 2.77 -11.56
N ALA A 88 0.53 2.75 -12.03
CA ALA A 88 1.30 1.52 -12.14
C ALA A 88 1.49 0.75 -10.81
N PRO A 89 1.78 1.40 -9.66
CA PRO A 89 1.94 0.69 -8.38
C PRO A 89 0.67 -0.08 -7.95
N GLY A 90 -0.52 0.42 -8.28
CA GLY A 90 -1.77 -0.28 -7.96
C GLY A 90 -1.94 -1.59 -8.72
N TRP A 91 -1.47 -1.65 -9.97
CA TRP A 91 -1.48 -2.89 -10.76
C TRP A 91 -0.48 -3.92 -10.23
N ASP A 92 0.66 -3.49 -9.70
CA ASP A 92 1.60 -4.40 -9.04
C ASP A 92 0.98 -5.02 -7.79
N VAL A 93 0.35 -4.20 -6.94
CA VAL A 93 -0.33 -4.69 -5.71
C VAL A 93 -1.40 -5.73 -6.05
N ILE A 94 -2.18 -5.50 -7.11
CA ILE A 94 -3.19 -6.46 -7.57
C ILE A 94 -2.55 -7.74 -8.11
N ALA A 95 -1.43 -7.64 -8.84
CA ALA A 95 -0.73 -8.82 -9.36
C ALA A 95 -0.26 -9.74 -8.23
N HIS A 96 0.40 -9.19 -7.21
CA HIS A 96 0.85 -9.96 -6.05
C HIS A 96 -0.33 -10.58 -5.28
N ALA A 97 -1.44 -9.84 -5.16
CA ALA A 97 -2.64 -10.40 -4.54
C ALA A 97 -3.20 -11.59 -5.35
N TYR A 98 -3.16 -11.54 -6.69
CA TYR A 98 -3.59 -12.64 -7.54
C TYR A 98 -2.70 -13.88 -7.47
N GLU A 99 -1.38 -13.71 -7.39
CA GLU A 99 -0.45 -14.84 -7.17
C GLU A 99 -0.79 -15.60 -5.90
N ARG A 100 -1.14 -14.86 -4.85
CA ARG A 100 -1.49 -15.42 -3.54
C ARG A 100 -2.87 -16.06 -3.48
N LEU A 101 -3.77 -15.63 -4.36
CA LEU A 101 -5.06 -16.29 -4.59
C LEU A 101 -4.94 -17.49 -5.55
N ASN A 102 -3.70 -17.89 -5.90
CA ASN A 102 -3.40 -18.98 -6.83
C ASN A 102 -4.02 -18.76 -8.22
N GLN A 103 -4.02 -17.51 -8.67
CA GLN A 103 -4.56 -17.02 -9.95
C GLN A 103 -3.43 -16.35 -10.77
N PRO A 104 -2.46 -17.13 -11.28
CA PRO A 104 -1.25 -16.59 -11.91
C PRO A 104 -1.49 -15.92 -13.27
N GLU A 105 -2.51 -16.34 -14.02
CA GLU A 105 -2.87 -15.68 -15.31
C GLU A 105 -3.32 -14.23 -15.07
N GLU A 106 -4.17 -14.02 -14.07
CA GLU A 106 -4.67 -12.70 -13.69
C GLU A 106 -3.54 -11.81 -13.15
N ALA A 107 -2.59 -12.40 -12.42
CA ALA A 107 -1.41 -11.69 -11.95
C ALA A 107 -0.56 -11.17 -13.11
N GLU A 108 -0.33 -12.00 -14.11
CA GLU A 108 0.48 -11.64 -15.28
C GLU A 108 -0.19 -10.54 -16.12
N VAL A 109 -1.51 -10.61 -16.29
CA VAL A 109 -2.28 -9.54 -16.95
C VAL A 109 -2.10 -8.20 -16.21
N CYS A 110 -2.07 -8.22 -14.88
CA CYS A 110 -1.87 -7.01 -14.08
C CYS A 110 -0.45 -6.47 -14.21
N ARG A 111 0.58 -7.32 -14.19
CA ARG A 111 1.98 -6.92 -14.41
C ARG A 111 2.19 -6.29 -15.78
N GLU A 112 1.65 -6.88 -16.83
CA GLU A 112 1.75 -6.34 -18.19
C GLU A 112 1.09 -4.97 -18.32
N ARG A 113 -0.02 -4.73 -17.61
CA ARG A 113 -0.65 -3.41 -17.53
C ARG A 113 0.24 -2.41 -16.77
N ALA A 114 0.83 -2.80 -15.63
CA ALA A 114 1.76 -1.96 -14.88
C ALA A 114 2.96 -1.54 -15.75
N LYS A 115 3.54 -2.49 -16.48
CA LYS A 115 4.66 -2.29 -17.40
C LYS A 115 4.31 -1.28 -18.50
N LYS A 116 3.18 -1.45 -19.19
CA LYS A 116 2.72 -0.51 -20.24
C LYS A 116 2.52 0.91 -19.71
N ILE A 117 2.00 1.06 -18.49
CA ILE A 117 1.84 2.38 -17.86
C ILE A 117 3.21 3.00 -17.58
N ARG A 118 4.16 2.25 -17.01
CA ARG A 118 5.52 2.73 -16.76
C ARG A 118 6.24 3.13 -18.05
N GLU A 119 6.13 2.31 -19.11
CA GLU A 119 6.71 2.60 -20.42
C GLU A 119 6.15 3.88 -21.03
N ARG A 120 4.82 4.10 -20.94
CA ARG A 120 4.18 5.32 -21.42
C ARG A 120 4.61 6.55 -20.62
N LEU A 121 4.67 6.45 -19.29
CA LEU A 121 5.13 7.55 -18.43
C LEU A 121 6.63 7.85 -18.64
N TRP A 122 7.45 6.83 -18.86
CA TRP A 122 8.85 6.96 -19.21
C TRP A 122 9.02 7.70 -20.55
N ALA A 123 8.31 7.29 -21.59
CA ALA A 123 8.33 7.95 -22.90
C ALA A 123 7.91 9.42 -22.80
N GLN A 124 6.83 9.74 -22.08
CA GLN A 124 6.40 11.12 -21.86
C GLN A 124 7.43 11.96 -21.11
N ARG A 125 8.12 11.36 -20.12
CA ARG A 125 9.16 12.05 -19.36
C ARG A 125 10.42 12.29 -20.19
N VAL A 126 10.84 11.31 -20.98
CA VAL A 126 11.95 11.44 -21.93
C VAL A 126 11.64 12.51 -22.98
N ASP A 127 10.44 12.51 -23.57
CA ASP A 127 10.01 13.52 -24.56
C ASP A 127 9.90 14.93 -23.96
N ALA A 128 9.52 15.05 -22.68
CA ALA A 128 9.52 16.32 -21.97
C ALA A 128 10.94 16.81 -21.67
N ASP A 129 11.87 15.91 -21.35
CA ASP A 129 13.27 16.23 -21.08
C ASP A 129 14.04 16.58 -22.36
N ILE A 130 13.77 15.89 -23.48
CA ILE A 130 14.27 16.23 -24.82
C ILE A 130 13.75 17.62 -25.23
N ARG A 131 12.44 17.89 -25.10
CA ARG A 131 11.89 19.23 -25.38
C ARG A 131 12.49 20.32 -24.52
N ARG A 132 12.77 20.08 -23.24
CA ARG A 132 13.48 21.06 -22.38
C ARG A 132 14.91 21.33 -22.84
N ARG A 133 15.62 20.34 -23.39
CA ARG A 133 17.01 20.49 -23.83
C ARG A 133 17.16 21.10 -25.23
N HIS A 134 16.11 21.08 -26.05
CA HIS A 134 16.12 21.70 -27.39
C HIS A 134 15.57 23.14 -27.42
N PHE A 135 15.13 23.68 -26.28
CA PHE A 135 14.85 25.11 -26.08
C PHE A 135 15.92 25.73 -25.16
N VAL A 136 17.18 25.75 -25.63
CA VAL A 136 18.25 26.67 -25.18
C VAL A 136 19.05 27.06 -26.41
#